data_AF-A0A957ZWI5-F1
#
_entry.id   AF-A0A957ZWI5-F1
#
_cell.length_a   1.000
_cell.length_b   1.000
_cell.length_c   1.000
_cell.angle_alpha   90.00
_cell.angle_beta   90.00
_cell.angle_gamma   90.00
#
_symmetry.space_group_name_H-M   'P 1'
#
loop_
_entity.id
_entity.type
_entity.pdbx_description
1 polymer ?
#
loop_
_entity_poly.entity_id
_entity_poly.type
_entity_poly.pdbx_seq_one_letter_code
_entity_poly.pdbx_strand_id
1 'polypeptide(L)'
;MTIAGSVETTQTSNGHGIEPAVLSRFSKEALTFDDVLLTPGYTEKLPSEVDITADLHPRLRLNIPVLSAAMDTVTESELAIALARQGGLGVIHRNLAPEDQAEEVDKVKRSESGMIVDPITLGPDNTLDDAEGVMSRYKISGVPITDEDGRLLGILT
;
A
#
# COMPACT_ATOMS: atom_id res chain seq x y z
N MET A 1 24.48 11.82 -17.88
CA MET A 1 24.29 13.28 -18.00
C MET A 1 25.06 13.90 -16.84
N THR A 2 26.24 14.44 -17.12
CA THR A 2 27.18 14.96 -16.12
C THR A 2 26.84 16.43 -15.87
N ILE A 3 26.60 16.80 -14.62
CA ILE A 3 26.37 18.19 -14.22
C ILE A 3 27.72 18.76 -13.80
N ALA A 4 28.28 19.65 -14.62
CA ALA A 4 29.52 20.36 -14.34
C ALA A 4 29.19 21.75 -13.76
N GLY A 5 29.29 21.89 -12.44
CA GLY A 5 29.27 23.17 -11.74
C GLY A 5 30.65 23.49 -11.19
N SER A 6 31.32 24.50 -11.74
CA SER A 6 32.62 24.98 -11.25
C SER A 6 32.41 25.89 -10.05
N VAL A 7 32.82 25.47 -8.86
CA VAL A 7 32.82 26.31 -7.65
C VAL A 7 34.15 27.06 -7.58
N GLU A 8 34.13 28.38 -7.77
CA GLU A 8 35.31 29.24 -7.53
C GLU A 8 35.60 29.34 -6.02
N THR A 9 36.81 28.94 -5.62
CA THR A 9 37.25 28.99 -4.22
C THR A 9 37.99 30.30 -3.95
N THR A 10 37.30 31.26 -3.34
CA THR A 10 37.95 32.45 -2.76
C THR A 10 38.65 32.06 -1.46
N GLN A 11 39.98 32.03 -1.46
CA GLN A 11 40.80 31.82 -0.26
C GLN A 11 40.73 33.06 0.64
N THR A 12 40.06 32.97 1.79
CA THR A 12 40.21 33.96 2.88
C THR A 12 41.38 33.57 3.78
N SER A 13 42.41 34.40 3.77
CA SER A 13 43.55 34.33 4.67
C SER A 13 43.12 34.69 6.09
N ASN A 14 42.96 33.71 7.00
CA ASN A 14 43.06 33.91 8.45
C ASN A 14 43.10 32.55 9.19
N GLY A 15 44.31 32.05 9.48
CA GLY A 15 44.76 31.69 10.82
C GLY A 15 44.09 30.61 11.68
N HIS A 16 43.08 29.86 11.22
CA HIS A 16 42.62 28.63 11.87
C HIS A 16 42.25 27.61 10.80
N GLY A 17 43.15 26.65 10.54
CA GLY A 17 42.91 25.58 9.58
C GLY A 17 41.78 24.69 10.07
N ILE A 18 40.61 24.82 9.44
CA ILE A 18 39.53 23.84 9.55
C ILE A 18 40.09 22.51 9.02
N GLU A 19 40.08 21.44 9.83
CA GLU A 19 40.56 20.13 9.39
C GLU A 19 39.85 19.69 8.09
N PRO A 20 40.55 19.15 7.08
CA PRO A 20 39.99 18.81 5.77
C PRO A 20 38.81 17.83 5.84
N ALA A 21 38.71 17.05 6.93
CA ALA A 21 37.57 16.18 7.21
C ALA A 21 36.25 16.96 7.41
N VAL A 22 36.30 18.16 7.98
CA VAL A 22 35.13 19.01 8.27
C VAL A 22 34.58 19.68 7.00
N LEU A 23 35.45 20.02 6.03
CA LEU A 23 35.03 20.56 4.74
C LEU A 23 34.31 19.52 3.86
N SER A 24 34.72 18.25 3.92
CA SER A 24 34.06 17.18 3.13
C SER A 24 32.61 16.92 3.56
N ARG A 25 32.26 17.21 4.83
CA ARG A 25 30.92 17.01 5.41
C ARG A 25 29.84 17.90 4.79
N PHE A 26 30.21 19.02 4.18
CA PHE A 26 29.27 19.97 3.55
C PHE A 26 29.34 19.96 2.01
N SER A 27 30.03 19.00 1.41
CA SER A 27 30.24 18.94 -0.05
C SER A 27 29.08 18.31 -0.83
N LYS A 28 28.09 17.72 -0.15
CA LYS A 28 26.96 17.06 -0.82
C LYS A 28 25.80 18.03 -0.94
N GLU A 29 25.57 18.50 -2.15
CA GLU A 29 24.34 19.19 -2.52
C GLU A 29 23.17 18.21 -2.46
N ALA A 30 22.05 18.65 -1.89
CA ALA A 30 20.80 17.91 -1.83
C ALA A 30 19.71 18.77 -2.45
N LEU A 31 18.95 18.19 -3.37
CA LEU A 31 17.85 18.85 -4.06
C LEU A 31 16.52 18.25 -3.58
N THR A 32 15.52 19.09 -3.36
CA THR A 32 14.13 18.69 -3.15
C THR A 32 13.31 18.82 -4.45
N PHE A 33 12.03 18.44 -4.41
CA PHE A 33 11.14 18.48 -5.58
C PHE A 33 11.01 19.89 -6.17
N ASP A 34 10.97 20.93 -5.33
CA ASP A 34 10.80 22.32 -5.75
C ASP A 34 12.06 22.94 -6.37
N ASP A 35 13.22 22.28 -6.26
CA ASP A 35 14.49 22.78 -6.80
C ASP A 35 14.67 22.44 -8.30
N VAL A 36 13.83 21.56 -8.85
CA VAL A 36 14.03 20.98 -10.19
C VAL A 36 12.75 20.96 -11.02
N LEU A 37 12.90 21.01 -12.34
CA LEU A 37 11.82 20.83 -13.30
C LEU A 37 12.21 19.77 -14.33
N LEU A 38 11.21 19.03 -14.84
CA LEU A 38 11.41 18.12 -15.96
C LEU A 38 11.57 18.93 -17.25
N THR A 39 12.65 18.67 -18.00
CA THR A 39 12.83 19.25 -19.33
C THR A 39 11.99 18.45 -20.34
N PRO A 40 11.08 19.08 -21.09
CA PRO A 40 10.28 18.37 -22.09
C PRO A 40 11.14 17.72 -23.18
N GLY A 41 10.73 16.54 -23.64
CA GLY A 41 11.33 15.82 -24.76
C GLY A 41 10.28 15.45 -25.81
N TYR A 42 10.74 15.10 -27.01
CA TYR A 42 9.86 14.60 -28.07
C TYR A 42 9.29 13.22 -27.70
N THR A 43 8.00 13.00 -27.98
CA THR A 43 7.32 11.71 -27.82
C THR A 43 6.26 11.54 -28.90
N GLU A 44 6.09 10.32 -29.39
CA GLU A 44 5.00 9.93 -30.30
C GLU A 44 3.82 9.28 -29.54
N LYS A 45 4.01 8.94 -28.25
CA LYS A 45 2.97 8.33 -27.42
C LYS A 45 2.04 9.37 -26.84
N LEU A 46 0.74 9.07 -26.85
CA LEU A 46 -0.26 9.84 -26.14
C LEU A 46 -0.21 9.54 -24.62
N PRO A 47 -0.58 10.48 -23.75
CA PRO A 47 -0.60 10.25 -22.29
C PRO A 47 -1.42 9.02 -21.86
N SER A 48 -2.51 8.70 -22.57
CA SER A 48 -3.35 7.52 -22.29
C SER A 48 -2.72 6.19 -22.67
N GLU A 49 -1.61 6.20 -23.42
CA GLU A 49 -0.90 5.00 -23.90
C GLU A 49 0.37 4.71 -23.07
N VAL A 50 0.63 5.53 -22.05
CA VAL A 50 1.77 5.35 -21.17
C VAL A 50 1.47 4.21 -20.19
N ASP A 51 2.35 3.20 -20.18
CA ASP A 51 2.32 2.16 -19.15
C ASP A 51 2.83 2.77 -17.82
N ILE A 52 1.95 2.78 -16.83
CA ILE A 52 2.21 3.31 -15.49
C ILE A 52 2.37 2.20 -14.45
N THR A 53 2.50 0.94 -14.88
CA THR A 53 2.77 -0.16 -13.96
C THR A 53 4.17 -0.04 -13.34
N ALA A 54 4.31 -0.55 -12.11
CA ALA A 54 5.56 -0.47 -11.37
C ALA A 54 5.83 -1.77 -10.58
N ASP A 55 7.07 -2.23 -10.61
CA ASP A 55 7.51 -3.39 -9.83
C ASP A 55 8.03 -2.92 -8.46
N LEU A 56 7.30 -3.23 -7.39
CA LEU A 56 7.72 -2.91 -6.01
C LEU A 56 8.67 -3.99 -5.45
N HIS A 57 8.46 -5.24 -5.85
CA HIS A 57 9.25 -6.40 -5.48
C HIS A 57 9.20 -7.41 -6.65
N PRO A 58 10.16 -8.33 -6.84
CA PRO A 58 10.14 -9.35 -7.90
C PRO A 58 8.88 -10.24 -7.99
N ARG A 59 7.97 -10.14 -7.02
CA ARG A 59 6.70 -10.89 -6.95
C ARG A 59 5.47 -9.98 -6.77
N LEU A 60 5.66 -8.67 -6.83
CA LEU A 60 4.61 -7.68 -6.57
C LEU A 60 4.73 -6.54 -7.58
N ARG A 61 3.84 -6.59 -8.57
CA ARG A 61 3.65 -5.56 -9.58
C ARG A 61 2.37 -4.80 -9.29
N LEU A 62 2.43 -3.47 -9.36
CA LEU A 62 1.30 -2.58 -9.21
C LEU A 62 0.87 -2.08 -10.59
N ASN A 63 -0.43 -1.85 -10.77
CA ASN A 63 -0.95 -1.28 -12.02
C ASN A 63 -0.76 0.25 -12.05
N ILE A 64 -0.66 0.89 -10.87
CA ILE A 64 -0.27 2.29 -10.71
C ILE A 64 0.84 2.41 -9.66
N PRO A 65 1.76 3.39 -9.74
CA PRO A 65 2.88 3.52 -8.82
C PRO A 65 2.47 4.30 -7.56
N VAL A 66 1.33 3.92 -6.96
CA VAL A 66 0.73 4.62 -5.82
C VAL A 66 0.56 3.68 -4.64
N LEU A 67 1.10 4.11 -3.50
CA LEU A 67 1.02 3.41 -2.22
C LEU A 67 0.49 4.36 -1.16
N SER A 68 -0.32 3.84 -0.23
CA SER A 68 -0.75 4.62 0.93
C SER A 68 0.28 4.56 2.05
N ALA A 69 0.33 5.59 2.88
CA ALA A 69 1.18 5.63 4.06
C ALA A 69 0.65 4.72 5.16
N ALA A 70 1.55 4.04 5.87
CA ALA A 70 1.23 3.17 7.01
C ALA A 70 0.93 3.96 8.29
N MET A 71 -0.08 4.83 8.24
CA MET A 71 -0.50 5.73 9.32
C MET A 71 -1.95 5.44 9.72
N ASP A 72 -2.26 5.56 11.02
CA ASP A 72 -3.59 5.29 11.59
C ASP A 72 -4.68 6.20 11.02
N THR A 73 -4.35 7.46 10.79
CA THR A 73 -5.28 8.43 10.18
C THR A 73 -5.40 8.30 8.66
N VAL A 74 -4.67 7.36 8.05
CA VAL A 74 -4.60 7.22 6.59
C VAL A 74 -5.14 5.86 6.15
N THR A 75 -4.56 4.76 6.64
CA THR A 75 -4.78 3.45 6.00
C THR A 75 -5.25 2.37 6.96
N GLU A 76 -6.55 2.10 6.92
CA GLU A 76 -7.19 0.87 7.39
C GLU A 76 -7.72 0.07 6.19
N SER A 77 -8.50 -1.00 6.43
CA SER A 77 -9.03 -1.90 5.39
C SER A 77 -9.82 -1.17 4.30
N GLU A 78 -10.60 -0.14 4.64
CA GLU A 78 -11.41 0.60 3.67
C GLU A 78 -10.55 1.25 2.58
N LEU A 79 -9.53 2.04 2.96
CA LEU A 79 -8.63 2.66 2.00
C LEU A 79 -7.80 1.61 1.26
N ALA A 80 -7.34 0.57 1.95
CA ALA A 80 -6.55 -0.48 1.32
C ALA A 80 -7.33 -1.21 0.22
N ILE A 81 -8.61 -1.52 0.45
CA ILE A 81 -9.52 -2.10 -0.56
C ILE A 81 -9.73 -1.11 -1.72
N ALA A 82 -10.06 0.14 -1.42
CA ALA A 82 -10.32 1.15 -2.44
C ALA A 82 -9.09 1.38 -3.34
N LEU A 83 -7.90 1.48 -2.75
CA LEU A 83 -6.66 1.70 -3.50
C LEU A 83 -6.26 0.46 -4.30
N ALA A 84 -6.42 -0.75 -3.75
CA ALA A 84 -6.19 -2.00 -4.47
C ALA A 84 -7.09 -2.12 -5.71
N ARG A 85 -8.36 -1.70 -5.61
CA ARG A 85 -9.29 -1.63 -6.76
C ARG A 85 -8.85 -0.66 -7.85
N GLN A 86 -8.17 0.42 -7.49
CA GLN A 86 -7.54 1.34 -8.47
C GLN A 86 -6.20 0.81 -9.00
N GLY A 87 -5.72 -0.34 -8.50
CA GLY A 87 -4.48 -0.97 -8.92
C GLY A 87 -3.23 -0.54 -8.13
N GLY A 88 -3.41 0.18 -7.02
CA GLY A 88 -2.35 0.56 -6.09
C GLY A 88 -2.20 -0.42 -4.92
N LEU A 89 -1.50 0.00 -3.87
CA LEU A 89 -1.28 -0.80 -2.66
C LEU A 89 -1.53 -0.02 -1.38
N GLY A 90 -2.42 -0.54 -0.52
CA GLY A 90 -2.60 -0.03 0.84
C GLY A 90 -1.64 -0.70 1.83
N VAL A 91 -1.01 0.09 2.72
CA VAL A 91 -0.21 -0.44 3.84
C VAL A 91 -0.93 -0.18 5.16
N ILE A 92 -1.47 -1.25 5.78
CA ILE A 92 -2.15 -1.15 7.08
C ILE A 92 -1.15 -0.68 8.14
N HIS A 93 -1.51 0.34 8.91
CA HIS A 93 -0.68 0.87 9.98
C HIS A 93 -0.50 -0.12 11.13
N ARG A 94 0.46 0.15 12.02
CA ARG A 94 0.82 -0.71 13.17
C ARG A 94 0.28 -0.24 14.52
N ASN A 95 -0.59 0.77 14.52
CA ASN A 95 -1.18 1.33 15.75
C ASN A 95 -2.44 0.52 16.14
N LEU A 96 -2.31 -0.80 16.13
CA LEU A 96 -3.35 -1.80 16.39
C LEU A 96 -2.70 -2.95 17.17
N ALA A 97 -3.50 -3.73 17.89
CA ALA A 97 -3.01 -5.02 18.36
C ALA A 97 -2.70 -5.92 17.15
N PRO A 98 -1.74 -6.86 17.25
CA PRO A 98 -1.43 -7.79 16.15
C PRO A 98 -2.66 -8.53 15.62
N GLU A 99 -3.60 -8.88 16.49
CA GLU A 99 -4.85 -9.54 16.17
C GLU A 99 -5.76 -8.63 15.34
N ASP A 100 -5.94 -7.38 15.77
CA ASP A 100 -6.76 -6.39 15.06
C ASP A 100 -6.18 -6.05 13.69
N GLN A 101 -4.85 -5.93 13.59
CA GLN A 101 -4.19 -5.72 12.31
C GLN A 101 -4.41 -6.91 11.36
N ALA A 102 -4.38 -8.14 11.88
CA ALA A 102 -4.67 -9.32 11.10
C ALA A 102 -6.13 -9.34 10.61
N GLU A 103 -7.09 -8.90 11.43
CA GLU A 103 -8.49 -8.73 11.02
C GLU A 103 -8.63 -7.70 9.88
N GLU A 104 -7.92 -6.56 9.95
CA GLU A 104 -7.90 -5.57 8.86
C GLU A 104 -7.36 -6.15 7.55
N VAL A 105 -6.28 -6.93 7.62
CA VAL A 105 -5.72 -7.62 6.43
C VAL A 105 -6.72 -8.64 5.89
N ASP A 106 -7.36 -9.42 6.75
CA ASP A 106 -8.35 -10.44 6.36
C ASP A 106 -9.54 -9.80 5.63
N LYS A 107 -10.07 -8.67 6.12
CA LYS A 107 -11.10 -7.88 5.43
C LYS A 107 -10.68 -7.50 4.01
N VAL A 108 -9.44 -7.02 3.82
CA VAL A 108 -8.92 -6.66 2.49
C VAL A 108 -8.87 -7.88 1.57
N LYS A 109 -8.32 -9.00 2.05
CA LYS A 109 -8.17 -10.23 1.24
C LYS A 109 -9.51 -10.83 0.82
N ARG A 110 -10.55 -10.70 1.66
CA ARG A 110 -11.90 -11.21 1.36
C ARG A 110 -12.71 -10.32 0.42
N SER A 111 -12.35 -9.05 0.26
CA SER A 111 -13.16 -8.06 -0.48
C SER A 111 -13.45 -8.39 -1.96
N GLU A 112 -12.59 -9.17 -2.63
CA GLU A 112 -12.74 -9.57 -4.05
C GLU A 112 -12.37 -11.03 -4.34
N SER A 113 -12.35 -11.89 -3.32
CA SER A 113 -12.06 -13.31 -3.54
C SER A 113 -13.23 -13.99 -4.28
N GLY A 114 -13.12 -14.17 -5.60
CA GLY A 114 -14.10 -14.88 -6.44
C GLY A 114 -14.29 -16.36 -6.11
N MET A 115 -13.39 -16.95 -5.31
CA MET A 115 -13.56 -18.21 -4.59
C MET A 115 -13.00 -18.03 -3.17
N ILE A 116 -13.80 -18.30 -2.15
CA ILE A 116 -13.40 -18.22 -0.74
C ILE A 116 -12.79 -19.58 -0.36
N VAL A 117 -11.50 -19.61 0.00
CA VAL A 117 -10.75 -20.85 0.32
C VAL A 117 -11.17 -21.45 1.66
N ASP A 118 -11.88 -20.69 2.49
CA ASP A 118 -12.46 -21.14 3.77
C ASP A 118 -13.70 -20.27 4.09
N PRO A 119 -14.89 -20.63 3.58
CA PRO A 119 -16.09 -19.84 3.82
C PRO A 119 -16.50 -19.92 5.29
N ILE A 120 -16.97 -18.81 5.84
CA ILE A 120 -17.63 -18.85 7.15
C ILE A 120 -18.91 -19.64 6.99
N THR A 121 -19.05 -20.72 7.73
CA THR A 121 -20.26 -21.55 7.74
C THR A 121 -20.92 -21.54 9.11
N LEU A 122 -22.21 -21.88 9.13
CA LEU A 122 -22.97 -22.09 10.36
C LEU A 122 -23.52 -23.52 10.39
N GLY A 123 -23.74 -24.04 11.59
CA GLY A 123 -24.42 -25.30 11.80
C GLY A 123 -25.93 -25.17 11.63
N PRO A 124 -26.64 -26.30 11.42
CA PRO A 124 -28.10 -26.31 11.29
C PRO A 124 -28.84 -25.87 12.56
N ASP A 125 -28.18 -25.95 13.71
CA ASP A 125 -28.75 -25.60 15.02
C ASP A 125 -28.44 -24.15 15.45
N ASN A 126 -27.70 -23.38 14.64
CA ASN A 126 -27.44 -21.97 14.91
C ASN A 126 -28.70 -21.12 14.75
N THR A 127 -28.79 -20.04 15.52
CA THR A 127 -29.94 -19.14 15.51
C THR A 127 -29.88 -18.16 14.33
N LEU A 128 -31.02 -17.56 13.98
CA LEU A 128 -31.05 -16.46 13.00
C LEU A 128 -30.21 -15.26 13.44
N ASP A 129 -30.11 -15.02 14.75
CA ASP A 129 -29.30 -13.91 15.31
C ASP A 129 -27.81 -14.15 15.08
N ASP A 130 -27.33 -15.40 15.20
CA ASP A 130 -25.96 -15.78 14.87
C ASP A 130 -25.65 -15.51 13.38
N ALA A 131 -26.59 -15.87 12.51
CA ALA A 131 -26.46 -15.62 11.07
C ALA A 131 -26.42 -14.12 10.74
N GLU A 132 -27.31 -13.33 11.31
CA GLU A 132 -27.34 -11.88 11.10
C GLU A 132 -26.06 -11.21 11.61
N GLY A 133 -25.53 -11.67 12.76
CA GLY A 133 -24.26 -11.22 13.30
C GLY A 133 -23.08 -11.48 12.35
N VAL A 134 -23.00 -12.70 11.80
CA VAL A 134 -21.97 -13.06 10.80
C VAL A 134 -22.12 -12.23 9.52
N MET A 135 -23.32 -12.15 8.96
CA MET A 135 -23.58 -11.41 7.73
C MET A 135 -23.25 -9.92 7.89
N SER A 136 -23.61 -9.31 9.02
CA SER A 136 -23.33 -7.90 9.33
C SER A 136 -21.83 -7.62 9.55
N ARG A 137 -21.13 -8.51 10.27
CA ARG A 137 -19.69 -8.38 10.56
C ARG A 137 -18.84 -8.49 9.29
N TYR A 138 -19.13 -9.47 8.45
CA TYR A 138 -18.33 -9.77 7.26
C TYR A 138 -18.89 -9.15 5.98
N LYS A 139 -20.02 -8.43 6.05
CA LYS A 139 -20.67 -7.78 4.90
C LYS A 139 -20.96 -8.74 3.75
N ILE A 140 -21.42 -9.94 4.09
CA ILE A 140 -21.77 -11.00 3.13
C ILE A 140 -23.29 -11.16 3.05
N SER A 141 -23.81 -11.44 1.85
CA SER A 141 -25.24 -11.56 1.58
C SER A 141 -25.81 -12.96 1.82
N GLY A 142 -24.98 -13.92 2.22
CA GLY A 142 -25.43 -15.26 2.55
C GLY A 142 -24.36 -16.10 3.21
N VAL A 143 -24.79 -17.11 3.95
CA VAL A 143 -23.94 -17.98 4.77
C VAL A 143 -24.26 -19.44 4.42
N PRO A 144 -23.26 -20.25 4.01
CA PRO A 144 -23.42 -21.69 3.84
C PRO A 144 -23.70 -22.37 5.18
N ILE A 145 -24.64 -23.30 5.20
CA ILE A 145 -24.97 -24.14 6.36
C ILE A 145 -24.34 -25.51 6.16
N THR A 146 -23.52 -25.97 7.10
CA THR A 146 -22.77 -27.24 7.03
C THR A 146 -23.04 -28.13 8.24
N ASP A 147 -22.92 -29.45 8.07
CA ASP A 147 -22.88 -30.39 9.19
C ASP A 147 -21.49 -30.41 9.88
N GLU A 148 -21.36 -31.22 10.94
CA GLU A 148 -20.09 -31.40 11.69
C GLU A 148 -18.95 -31.98 10.82
N ASP A 149 -19.29 -32.69 9.74
CA ASP A 149 -18.34 -33.27 8.79
C ASP A 149 -17.97 -32.27 7.67
N GLY A 150 -18.48 -31.04 7.71
CA GLY A 150 -18.25 -29.99 6.72
C GLY A 150 -19.03 -30.15 5.42
N ARG A 151 -20.06 -31.01 5.38
CA ARG A 151 -20.91 -31.18 4.20
C ARG A 151 -21.94 -30.06 4.11
N LEU A 152 -22.08 -29.49 2.92
CA LEU A 152 -23.06 -28.44 2.65
C LEU A 152 -24.49 -28.99 2.74
N LEU A 153 -25.26 -28.46 3.69
CA LEU A 153 -26.68 -28.75 3.87
C LEU A 153 -27.56 -27.73 3.14
N GLY A 154 -27.10 -26.49 2.99
CA GLY A 154 -27.86 -25.43 2.32
C GLY A 154 -27.18 -24.06 2.38
N ILE A 155 -27.92 -23.02 2.00
CA ILE A 155 -27.49 -21.62 2.08
C ILE A 155 -28.59 -20.80 2.73
N LEU A 156 -28.20 -19.93 3.66
CA LEU A 156 -29.06 -18.90 4.24
C LEU A 156 -28.76 -17.57 3.55
N THR A 157 -29.80 -16.84 3.13
CA THR A 157 -29.71 -15.55 2.40
C THR A 157 -30.71 -14.54 2.93
#